data_AF-A0A1A8PXZ0-F1
#
_entry.id   AF-A0A1A8PXZ0-F1
#
_cell.length_a   1.000
_cell.length_b   1.000
_cell.length_c   1.000
_cell.angle_alpha   90.00
_cell.angle_beta   90.00
_cell.angle_gamma   90.00
#
_symmetry.space_group_name_H-M   'P 1'
#
loop_
_entity.id
_entity.type
_entity.pdbx_description
1 polymer ?
#
loop_
_entity_poly.entity_id
_entity_poly.type
_entity_poly.pdbx_seq_one_letter_code
_entity_poly.pdbx_strand_id
1 'polypeptide(L)'
;MAQHFNDQQKAKFVDDMRATLIQRNTVVMPILDELGNMVHRETYSSIKAEKTHQGQMRKLYETSLSSTAVKAAFFDSLKKNNPYLIEDLGG
;
A
#
# COMPACT_ATOMS: atom_id res chain seq x y z
N MET A 1 1.33 22.42 -8.44
CA MET A 1 1.16 21.31 -9.43
C MET A 1 1.06 20.04 -8.61
N ALA A 2 -0.13 19.43 -8.47
CA ALA A 2 -0.19 18.11 -7.84
C ALA A 2 0.51 17.13 -8.79
N GLN A 3 1.63 16.49 -8.39
CA GLN A 3 2.26 15.45 -9.21
C GLN A 3 1.20 14.44 -9.64
N HIS A 4 0.92 14.42 -10.94
CA HIS A 4 0.04 13.44 -11.55
C HIS A 4 0.92 12.24 -11.91
N PHE A 5 1.05 11.30 -10.98
CA PHE A 5 1.65 10.01 -11.30
C PHE A 5 0.66 9.19 -12.12
N ASN A 6 1.14 8.60 -13.21
CA ASN A 6 0.40 7.53 -13.89
C ASN A 6 0.52 6.21 -13.10
N ASP A 7 -0.32 5.23 -13.42
CA ASP A 7 -0.39 3.97 -12.68
C ASP A 7 0.95 3.20 -12.66
N GLN A 8 1.74 3.32 -13.72
CA GLN A 8 3.05 2.66 -13.81
C GLN A 8 4.09 3.32 -12.90
N GLN A 9 4.06 4.65 -12.79
CA GLN A 9 4.90 5.39 -11.86
C GLN A 9 4.48 5.14 -10.41
N LYS A 10 3.17 5.11 -10.12
CA LYS A 10 2.64 4.75 -8.80
C LYS A 10 3.09 3.34 -8.40
N ALA A 11 2.94 2.38 -9.31
CA ALA A 11 3.36 1.01 -9.07
C ALA A 11 4.87 0.90 -8.82
N LYS A 12 5.67 1.59 -9.63
CA LYS A 12 7.12 1.64 -9.46
C LYS A 12 7.52 2.26 -8.13
N PHE A 13 6.88 3.33 -7.69
CA PHE A 13 7.12 3.93 -6.37
C PHE A 13 6.82 2.93 -5.25
N VAL A 14 5.70 2.22 -5.33
CA VAL A 14 5.30 1.21 -4.34
C VAL A 14 6.31 0.06 -4.26
N ASP A 15 6.91 -0.34 -5.40
CA ASP A 15 7.98 -1.33 -5.43
C ASP A 15 9.30 -0.78 -4.89
N ASP A 16 9.73 0.40 -5.36
CA ASP A 16 11.00 1.03 -5.00
C ASP A 16 11.02 1.39 -3.50
N MET A 17 9.89 1.85 -2.94
CA MET A 17 9.75 2.23 -1.54
C MET A 17 9.29 1.10 -0.62
N ARG A 18 9.23 -0.16 -1.11
CA ARG A 18 8.71 -1.31 -0.35
C ARG A 18 9.31 -1.42 1.06
N ALA A 19 10.63 -1.32 1.20
CA ALA A 19 11.29 -1.44 2.50
C ALA A 19 10.84 -0.33 3.47
N THR A 20 10.80 0.90 2.99
CA THR A 20 10.40 2.07 3.79
C THR A 20 8.92 2.02 4.15
N LEU A 21 8.07 1.60 3.21
CA LEU A 21 6.63 1.43 3.43
C LEU A 21 6.36 0.32 4.45
N ILE A 22 7.07 -0.80 4.39
CA ILE A 22 6.95 -1.85 5.40
C ILE A 22 7.36 -1.33 6.79
N GLN A 23 8.39 -0.49 6.89
CA GLN A 23 8.89 -0.01 8.19
C GLN A 23 8.08 1.15 8.79
N ARG A 24 7.66 2.11 7.97
CA ARG A 24 7.10 3.40 8.42
C ARG A 24 5.58 3.48 8.27
N ASN A 25 4.95 2.59 7.49
CA ASN A 25 3.50 2.62 7.33
C ASN A 25 2.80 1.91 8.50
N THR A 26 2.17 2.69 9.38
CA THR A 26 1.38 2.19 10.52
C THR A 26 -0.11 2.04 10.18
N VAL A 27 -0.58 2.58 9.05
CA VAL A 27 -2.00 2.63 8.66
C VAL A 27 -2.37 1.56 7.62
N VAL A 28 -1.89 0.33 7.82
CA VAL A 28 -2.12 -0.79 6.89
C VAL A 28 -3.58 -1.19 6.80
N MET A 29 -4.30 -1.18 7.93
CA MET A 29 -5.71 -1.59 7.99
C MET A 29 -6.65 -0.63 7.21
N PRO A 30 -6.55 0.71 7.35
CA PRO A 30 -7.29 1.64 6.50
C PRO A 30 -7.04 1.45 5.00
N ILE A 31 -5.78 1.22 4.60
CA ILE A 31 -5.44 0.98 3.20
C ILE A 31 -6.02 -0.35 2.72
N LEU A 32 -5.98 -1.39 3.57
CA LEU A 32 -6.57 -2.69 3.28
C LEU A 32 -8.11 -2.59 3.13
N ASP A 33 -8.77 -1.77 3.95
CA ASP A 33 -10.21 -1.50 3.86
C ASP A 33 -10.56 -0.78 2.55
N GLU A 34 -9.73 0.18 2.11
CA GLU A 34 -9.91 0.88 0.83
C GLU A 34 -9.67 -0.03 -0.39
N LEU A 35 -8.70 -0.94 -0.29
CA LEU A 35 -8.49 -1.97 -1.31
C LEU A 35 -9.68 -2.95 -1.37
N GLY A 36 -10.36 -3.19 -0.24
CA GLY A 36 -11.67 -3.82 -0.17
C GLY A 36 -11.84 -5.04 -1.08
N ASN A 37 -12.70 -4.92 -2.09
CA ASN A 37 -13.05 -5.98 -3.04
C ASN A 37 -11.87 -6.49 -3.90
N MET A 38 -10.76 -5.76 -3.95
CA MET A 38 -9.54 -6.21 -4.63
C MET A 38 -8.79 -7.27 -3.82
N VAL A 39 -9.08 -7.41 -2.52
CA VAL A 39 -8.47 -8.39 -1.63
C VAL A 39 -9.51 -9.44 -1.24
N HIS A 40 -9.22 -10.71 -1.56
CA HIS A 40 -10.08 -11.80 -1.15
C HIS A 40 -10.24 -11.84 0.38
N ARG A 41 -11.43 -12.22 0.86
CA ARG A 41 -11.77 -12.24 2.30
C ARG A 41 -10.80 -13.07 3.15
N GLU A 42 -10.31 -14.18 2.62
CA GLU A 42 -9.29 -15.02 3.28
C GLU A 42 -7.96 -14.27 3.41
N THR A 43 -7.50 -13.65 2.32
CA THR A 43 -6.31 -12.79 2.31
C THR A 43 -6.45 -11.63 3.28
N TYR A 44 -7.60 -10.94 3.27
CA TYR A 44 -7.90 -9.86 4.20
C TYR A 44 -7.79 -10.32 5.65
N SER A 45 -8.43 -11.45 5.99
CA SER A 45 -8.39 -12.01 7.35
C SER A 45 -6.98 -12.44 7.75
N SER A 46 -6.23 -12.99 6.80
CA SER A 46 -4.84 -13.41 6.97
C SER A 46 -3.91 -12.23 7.22
N ILE A 47 -4.13 -11.09 6.55
CA ILE A 47 -3.39 -9.84 6.80
C ILE A 47 -3.79 -9.28 8.17
N LYS A 48 -5.09 -9.18 8.47
CA LYS A 48 -5.60 -8.68 9.76
C LYS A 48 -5.10 -9.50 10.96
N ALA A 49 -4.85 -10.80 10.79
CA ALA A 49 -4.35 -11.67 11.84
C ALA A 49 -2.87 -11.44 12.19
N GLU A 50 -2.11 -10.70 11.38
CA GLU A 50 -0.72 -10.35 11.66
C GLU A 50 -0.60 -9.43 12.88
N LYS A 51 0.32 -9.77 13.79
CA LYS A 51 0.51 -9.06 15.07
C LYS A 51 1.16 -7.68 14.93
N THR A 52 1.81 -7.41 13.80
CA THR A 52 2.62 -6.20 13.59
C THR A 52 2.26 -5.56 12.27
N HIS A 53 2.30 -4.23 12.19
CA HIS A 53 2.04 -3.49 10.95
C HIS A 53 3.05 -3.87 9.85
N GLN A 54 4.29 -4.18 10.21
CA GLN A 54 5.29 -4.68 9.28
C GLN A 54 4.89 -6.04 8.69
N GLY A 55 4.37 -6.95 9.52
CA GLY A 55 3.84 -8.25 9.05
C GLY A 55 2.66 -8.08 8.12
N GLN A 56 1.70 -7.21 8.49
CA GLN A 56 0.55 -6.84 7.66
C GLN A 56 0.99 -6.33 6.29
N MET A 57 1.95 -5.40 6.26
CA MET A 57 2.49 -4.85 5.01
C MET A 57 3.19 -5.91 4.15
N ARG A 58 4.06 -6.75 4.73
CA ARG A 58 4.73 -7.83 3.96
C ARG A 58 3.72 -8.74 3.28
N LYS A 59 2.70 -9.15 4.02
CA LYS A 59 1.66 -10.05 3.52
C LYS A 59 0.78 -9.37 2.47
N LEU A 60 0.48 -8.08 2.63
CA LEU A 60 -0.23 -7.29 1.61
C LEU A 60 0.57 -7.24 0.29
N TYR A 61 1.89 -7.03 0.36
CA TYR A 61 2.78 -7.07 -0.80
C TYR A 61 2.77 -8.44 -1.49
N GLU A 62 2.81 -9.52 -0.72
CA GLU A 62 2.88 -10.89 -1.25
C GLU A 62 1.57 -11.36 -1.89
N THR A 63 0.43 -10.90 -1.36
CA THR A 63 -0.88 -11.48 -1.70
C THR A 63 -1.74 -10.59 -2.58
N SER A 64 -1.63 -9.26 -2.45
CA SER A 64 -2.57 -8.31 -3.05
C SER A 64 -1.91 -7.39 -4.08
N LEU A 65 -0.65 -6.99 -3.87
CA LEU A 65 0.07 -6.08 -4.77
C LEU A 65 0.67 -6.81 -6.00
N SER A 66 -0.13 -7.60 -6.70
CA SER A 66 0.30 -8.44 -7.82
C SER A 66 0.28 -7.72 -9.19
N SER A 67 -0.56 -6.70 -9.36
CA SER A 67 -0.72 -5.97 -10.62
C SER A 67 -0.48 -4.46 -10.48
N THR A 68 -0.10 -3.82 -11.59
CA THR A 68 0.11 -2.36 -11.66
C THR A 68 -1.12 -1.58 -11.17
N ALA A 69 -2.32 -2.01 -11.54
CA ALA A 69 -3.56 -1.35 -11.13
C ALA A 69 -3.78 -1.42 -9.61
N VAL A 70 -3.50 -2.58 -8.98
CA VAL A 70 -3.65 -2.71 -7.52
C VAL A 70 -2.56 -1.93 -6.79
N LYS A 71 -1.32 -1.90 -7.31
CA LYS A 71 -0.26 -1.06 -6.74
C LYS A 71 -0.58 0.43 -6.87
N ALA A 72 -1.18 0.86 -7.98
CA ALA A 72 -1.63 2.23 -8.16
C ALA A 72 -2.75 2.61 -7.18
N ALA A 73 -3.74 1.73 -6.99
CA ALA A 73 -4.81 1.92 -6.01
C ALA A 73 -4.25 1.98 -4.57
N PHE A 74 -3.27 1.12 -4.26
CA PHE A 74 -2.56 1.17 -2.98
C PHE A 74 -1.83 2.50 -2.78
N PHE A 75 -1.13 3.01 -3.79
CA PHE A 75 -0.49 4.33 -3.72
C PHE A 75 -1.49 5.45 -3.45
N ASP A 76 -2.65 5.44 -4.13
CA ASP A 76 -3.67 6.46 -3.92
C ASP A 76 -4.26 6.39 -2.50
N SER A 77 -4.49 5.16 -2.00
CA SER A 77 -4.93 4.91 -0.63
C SER A 77 -3.89 5.38 0.39
N LEU A 78 -2.61 5.13 0.11
CA LEU A 78 -1.49 5.57 0.94
C LEU A 78 -1.39 7.09 0.97
N LYS A 79 -1.50 7.76 -0.18
CA LYS A 79 -1.48 9.22 -0.29
C LYS A 79 -2.64 9.86 0.48
N LYS A 80 -3.81 9.22 0.48
CA LYS A 80 -4.99 9.68 1.22
C LYS A 80 -4.84 9.53 2.73
N ASN A 81 -4.34 8.38 3.19
CA ASN A 81 -4.25 8.06 4.62
C ASN A 81 -2.96 8.58 5.27
N ASN A 82 -1.89 8.75 4.49
CA ASN A 82 -0.58 9.22 4.97
C ASN A 82 0.14 10.07 3.89
N PRO A 83 -0.37 11.28 3.60
CA PRO A 83 0.22 12.17 2.61
C PRO A 83 1.66 12.57 2.97
N TYR A 84 1.96 12.72 4.26
CA TYR A 84 3.29 13.08 4.76
C TYR A 84 4.36 12.05 4.37
N LEU A 85 4.02 10.75 4.35
CA LEU A 85 4.95 9.71 3.94
C LEU A 85 5.25 9.78 2.43
N ILE A 86 4.29 10.22 1.62
CA ILE A 86 4.53 10.43 0.18
C ILE A 86 5.44 11.65 -0.03
N GLU A 87 5.18 12.75 0.66
CA GLU A 87 6.01 13.96 0.58
C GLU A 87 7.45 13.71 1.08
N ASP A 88 7.62 12.99 2.19
CA ASP A 88 8.94 12.64 2.75
C ASP A 88 9.78 11.75 1.81
N LEU A 89 9.11 10.91 1.02
CA LEU A 89 9.76 10.00 0.08
C LEU A 89 9.94 10.60 -1.33
N GLY A 90 9.67 11.89 -1.51
CA GLY A 90 9.88 12.62 -2.76
C GLY A 90 8.80 12.38 -3.83
N GLY A 91 7.58 12.06 -3.39
CA GLY A 91 6.40 11.99 -4.25
C GLY A 91 6.03 13.31 -4.92
#